data_AF-A0A6J6ULT5-F1
#
_entry.id   AF-A0A6J6ULT5-F1
#
_cell.length_a   1.000
_cell.length_b   1.000
_cell.length_c   1.000
_cell.angle_alpha   90.00
_cell.angle_beta   90.00
_cell.angle_gamma   90.00
#
_symmetry.space_group_name_H-M   'P 1'
#
loop_
_entity.id
_entity.type
_entity.pdbx_description
1 polymer ?
#
loop_
_entity_poly.entity_id
_entity_poly.type
_entity_poly.pdbx_seq_one_letter_code
_entity_poly.pdbx_strand_id
1 'polypeptide(L)'
;MLIDISPTVAVLTRYVPRSPTHTTIFTDYLFPKSVVDDKSLDLEPTISFSDMVNQQDIAVCERVQRGVASRSFIRAYHTKMERYCHQLILRYRSETN
;
A
#
# COMPACT_ATOMS: atom_id res chain seq x y z
N MET A 1 5.72 5.72 3.45
CA MET A 1 4.42 6.23 3.92
C MET A 1 3.67 6.70 2.69
N LEU A 2 2.38 6.42 2.63
CA LEU A 2 1.49 6.79 1.53
C LEU A 2 0.27 7.52 2.13
N ILE A 3 -0.16 8.59 1.48
CA ILE A 3 -1.28 9.43 1.92
C ILE A 3 -2.24 9.53 0.74
N ASP A 4 -3.42 8.94 0.89
CA ASP A 4 -4.50 9.08 -0.07
C ASP A 4 -5.51 10.08 0.45
N ILE A 5 -5.75 11.14 -0.32
CA ILE A 5 -6.72 12.18 0.04
C ILE A 5 -7.89 12.08 -0.93
N SER A 6 -9.06 11.77 -0.39
CA SER A 6 -10.33 11.84 -1.10
C SER A 6 -11.18 13.00 -0.54
N PRO A 7 -12.30 13.35 -1.19
CA PRO A 7 -13.16 14.44 -0.70
C PRO A 7 -13.70 14.24 0.73
N THR A 8 -13.81 13.00 1.22
CA THR A 8 -14.49 12.67 2.48
C THR A 8 -13.59 12.01 3.53
N VAL A 9 -12.48 11.41 3.13
CA VAL A 9 -11.54 10.72 4.03
C VAL A 9 -10.10 10.90 3.54
N ALA A 10 -9.18 11.08 4.50
CA ALA A 10 -7.76 10.91 4.27
C ALA A 10 -7.34 9.53 4.82
N VAL A 11 -6.63 8.75 4.01
CA VAL A 11 -6.11 7.44 4.41
C VAL A 11 -4.60 7.53 4.52
N LEU A 12 -4.08 7.22 5.70
CA LEU A 12 -2.64 7.22 5.97
C LEU A 12 -2.16 5.79 6.08
N THR A 13 -1.28 5.39 5.15
CA THR A 13 -0.71 4.04 5.11
C THR A 13 0.78 4.07 5.45
N ARG A 14 1.16 3.35 6.51
CA ARG A 14 2.54 3.21 6.97
C ARG A 14 3.03 1.77 6.82
N TYR A 15 4.10 1.61 6.05
CA TYR A 15 4.81 0.34 5.86
C TYR A 15 6.01 0.26 6.82
N VAL A 16 6.03 -0.76 7.69
CA VAL A 16 7.10 -1.01 8.66
C VAL A 16 7.81 -2.32 8.29
N PRO A 17 9.05 -2.27 7.76
CA PRO A 17 9.83 -3.48 7.48
C PRO A 17 10.10 -4.27 8.76
N ARG A 18 9.93 -5.59 8.72
CA ARG A 18 10.22 -6.51 9.83
C ARG A 18 11.34 -7.48 9.50
N SER A 19 11.40 -7.93 8.25
CA SER A 19 12.46 -8.79 7.71
C SER A 19 12.52 -8.61 6.18
N PRO A 20 13.48 -9.25 5.47
CA PRO A 20 13.56 -9.19 4.02
C PRO A 20 12.29 -9.65 3.27
N THR A 21 11.38 -10.36 3.95
CA THR A 21 10.14 -10.91 3.36
C THR A 21 8.90 -10.62 4.19
N HIS A 22 8.95 -9.65 5.11
CA HIS A 22 7.83 -9.31 5.98
C HIS A 22 7.74 -7.81 6.22
N THR A 23 6.57 -7.24 5.93
CA THR A 23 6.23 -5.84 6.18
C THR A 23 4.91 -5.77 6.94
N THR A 24 4.88 -5.05 8.06
CA THR A 24 3.62 -4.72 8.75
C THR A 24 3.06 -3.44 8.15
N ILE A 25 1.77 -3.43 7.80
CA ILE A 25 1.06 -2.27 7.24
C ILE A 25 0.10 -1.75 8.30
N PHE A 26 0.14 -0.45 8.58
CA PHE A 26 -0.84 0.26 9.38
C PHE A 26 -1.60 1.21 8.47
N THR A 27 -2.93 1.16 8.51
CA THR A 27 -3.81 2.02 7.72
C THR A 27 -4.74 2.77 8.67
N ASP A 28 -4.58 4.09 8.75
CA ASP A 28 -5.40 4.97 9.56
C ASP A 28 -6.41 5.71 8.67
N TYR A 29 -7.70 5.59 8.99
CA TYR A 29 -8.79 6.28 8.30
C TYR A 29 -9.17 7.56 9.05
N LEU A 30 -8.87 8.70 8.46
CA LEU A 30 -9.04 10.01 9.08
C LEU A 30 -10.27 10.71 8.50
N PHE A 31 -11.32 10.78 9.32
CA PHE A 31 -12.55 11.51 9.04
C PHE A 31 -12.63 12.79 9.88
N PRO A 32 -13.36 13.83 9.43
CA PRO A 32 -13.66 14.99 10.27
C PRO A 32 -14.32 14.57 11.58
N LYS A 33 -13.95 15.22 12.70
CA LYS A 33 -14.51 14.89 14.02
C LYS A 33 -16.04 14.89 14.04
N SER A 34 -16.67 15.88 13.40
CA SER A 34 -18.14 15.99 13.31
C SER A 34 -18.79 14.78 12.64
N VAL A 35 -18.11 14.15 11.68
CA VAL A 35 -18.58 12.96 10.97
C VAL A 35 -18.47 11.72 11.86
N VAL A 36 -17.38 11.59 12.63
CA VAL A 36 -17.17 10.46 13.56
C VAL A 36 -18.12 10.52 14.76
N ASP A 37 -18.44 11.73 15.22
CA ASP A 37 -19.35 11.96 16.35
C ASP A 37 -20.82 11.73 15.96
N ASP A 38 -21.17 11.87 14.68
CA ASP A 38 -22.53 11.65 14.17
C ASP A 38 -22.84 10.16 13.97
N LYS A 39 -23.69 9.60 14.84
CA LYS A 39 -24.07 8.18 14.82
C LYS A 39 -25.10 7.81 13.75
N SER A 40 -25.64 8.79 13.03
CA SER A 40 -26.52 8.52 11.88
C SER A 40 -25.73 8.19 10.61
N LEU A 41 -24.43 8.54 10.57
CA LEU A 41 -23.55 8.28 9.45
C LEU A 41 -22.87 6.92 9.60
N ASP A 42 -22.92 6.11 8.55
CA ASP A 42 -22.21 4.84 8.48
C ASP A 42 -20.88 5.00 7.72
N LEU A 43 -19.78 4.76 8.43
CA LEU A 43 -18.42 4.84 7.87
C LEU A 43 -17.94 3.49 7.31
N GLU A 44 -18.61 2.41 7.69
CA GLU A 44 -18.19 1.04 7.37
C GLU A 44 -18.06 0.77 5.87
N PRO A 45 -18.96 1.26 4.98
CA PRO A 45 -18.81 1.02 3.54
C PRO A 45 -17.51 1.59 2.97
N THR A 46 -17.05 2.74 3.48
CA THR A 46 -15.79 3.35 3.02
C THR A 46 -14.59 2.57 3.54
N ILE A 47 -14.61 2.18 4.82
CA ILE A 47 -13.51 1.47 5.49
C ILE A 47 -13.39 0.05 4.91
N SER A 48 -14.48 -0.71 4.86
CA SER A 48 -14.49 -2.09 4.37
C SER A 48 -14.09 -2.21 2.89
N PHE A 49 -14.53 -1.27 2.05
CA PHE A 49 -14.09 -1.23 0.66
C PHE A 49 -12.59 -0.96 0.55
N SER A 50 -12.07 0.00 1.31
CA SER A 50 -10.64 0.30 1.31
C SER A 50 -9.81 -0.87 1.86
N ASP A 51 -10.26 -1.53 2.93
CA ASP A 51 -9.59 -2.72 3.46
C ASP A 51 -9.59 -3.85 2.43
N MET A 52 -10.73 -4.12 1.77
CA MET A 52 -10.80 -5.12 0.70
C MET A 52 -9.77 -4.86 -0.42
N VAL A 53 -9.64 -3.61 -0.87
CA VAL A 53 -8.64 -3.25 -1.89
C VAL A 53 -7.21 -3.43 -1.35
N ASN A 54 -6.94 -3.03 -0.10
CA ASN A 54 -5.64 -3.27 0.54
C ASN A 54 -5.29 -4.76 0.58
N GLN A 55 -6.26 -5.62 0.93
CA GLN A 55 -6.04 -7.07 0.95
C GLN A 55 -5.72 -7.63 -0.45
N GLN A 56 -6.33 -7.09 -1.51
CA GLN A 56 -6.03 -7.49 -2.88
C GLN A 56 -4.57 -7.15 -3.26
N ASP A 57 -4.11 -5.94 -2.93
CA ASP A 57 -2.73 -5.50 -3.17
C ASP A 57 -1.72 -6.33 -2.38
N ILE A 58 -2.01 -6.61 -1.10
CA ILE A 58 -1.20 -7.48 -0.24
C ILE A 58 -1.08 -8.86 -0.88
N ALA A 59 -2.20 -9.44 -1.32
CA ALA A 59 -2.21 -10.77 -1.90
C ALA A 59 -1.41 -10.84 -3.21
N VAL A 60 -1.36 -9.77 -4.01
CA VAL A 60 -0.48 -9.69 -5.19
C VAL A 60 0.99 -9.59 -4.76
N CYS A 61 1.33 -8.72 -3.81
CA CYS A 61 2.69 -8.57 -3.28
C CYS A 61 3.26 -9.90 -2.77
N GLU A 62 2.47 -10.66 -2.00
CA GLU A 62 2.90 -11.96 -1.49
C GLU A 62 3.15 -13.00 -2.60
N ARG A 63 2.30 -13.00 -3.65
CA ARG A 63 2.50 -13.88 -4.81
C ARG A 63 3.77 -13.52 -5.56
N VAL A 64 4.02 -12.22 -5.77
CA VAL A 64 5.26 -11.73 -6.38
C VAL A 64 6.46 -12.13 -5.53
N GLN A 65 6.41 -11.95 -4.21
CA GLN A 65 7.50 -12.31 -3.30
C GLN A 65 7.87 -13.80 -3.39
N ARG A 66 6.86 -14.70 -3.46
CA ARG A 66 7.09 -16.13 -3.68
C ARG A 66 7.74 -16.41 -5.04
N GLY A 67 7.30 -15.70 -6.09
CA GLY A 67 7.85 -15.84 -7.44
C GLY A 67 9.31 -15.42 -7.54
N VAL A 68 9.67 -14.25 -7.00
CA VAL A 68 11.04 -13.71 -7.08
C VAL A 68 12.04 -14.47 -6.20
N ALA A 69 11.57 -15.24 -5.22
CA ALA A 69 12.42 -16.12 -4.41
C ALA A 69 12.88 -17.39 -5.15
N SER A 70 12.27 -17.70 -6.31
CA SER A 70 12.65 -18.87 -7.11
C SER A 70 14.01 -18.70 -7.76
N ARG A 71 14.83 -19.76 -7.77
CA ARG A 71 16.11 -19.80 -8.51
C ARG A 71 15.95 -19.63 -10.01
N SER A 72 14.76 -19.92 -10.56
CA SER A 72 14.47 -19.76 -11.98
C SER A 72 14.10 -18.32 -12.35
N PHE A 73 13.86 -17.44 -11.36
CA PHE A 73 13.61 -16.03 -11.62
C PHE A 73 14.93 -15.31 -11.92
N ILE A 74 15.01 -14.69 -13.10
CA ILE A 74 16.23 -14.01 -13.56
C ILE A 74 16.10 -12.50 -13.42
N ARG A 75 15.01 -11.90 -13.93
CA ARG A 75 14.73 -10.46 -13.82
C ARG A 75 13.27 -10.12 -14.14
N ALA A 76 12.83 -8.96 -13.68
CA ALA A 76 11.58 -8.32 -14.09
C ALA A 76 11.83 -7.16 -15.07
N TYR A 77 10.79 -6.79 -15.82
CA TYR A 77 10.78 -5.63 -16.72
C TYR A 77 9.63 -4.70 -16.35
N HIS A 78 9.87 -3.40 -16.45
CA HIS A 78 8.82 -2.41 -16.26
C HIS A 78 8.17 -2.04 -17.59
N THR A 79 6.86 -1.90 -17.56
CA THR A 79 6.05 -1.31 -18.61
C THR A 79 6.02 0.21 -18.47
N LYS A 80 5.50 0.91 -19.50
CA LYS A 80 5.33 2.37 -19.46
C LYS A 80 4.41 2.84 -18.31
N MET A 81 3.46 2.01 -17.90
CA MET A 81 2.54 2.33 -16.80
C MET A 81 3.25 2.33 -15.44
N GLU A 82 4.37 1.62 -15.30
CA GLU A 82 5.13 1.48 -14.05
C GLU A 82 6.21 2.54 -13.86
N ARG A 83 6.10 3.68 -14.56
CA ARG A 83 7.14 4.75 -14.52
C ARG A 83 7.49 5.22 -13.11
N TYR A 84 6.50 5.28 -12.21
CA TYR A 84 6.73 5.73 -10.83
C TYR A 84 7.36 4.62 -9.97
N CYS A 85 6.99 3.36 -10.18
CA CYS A 85 7.68 2.22 -9.55
C CYS A 85 9.16 2.19 -9.97
N HIS A 86 9.42 2.41 -11.26
CA HIS A 86 10.78 2.49 -11.77
C HIS A 86 11.58 3.62 -11.13
N GLN A 87 10.99 4.82 -11.03
CA GLN A 87 11.61 5.97 -10.36
C GLN A 87 11.92 5.69 -8.89
N LEU A 88 11.00 5.03 -8.15
CA LEU A 88 11.22 4.64 -6.76
C LEU A 88 12.44 3.73 -6.61
N ILE A 89 12.57 2.72 -7.47
CA ILE A 89 13.70 1.77 -7.44
C ILE A 89 15.03 2.48 -7.71
N LEU A 90 15.06 3.38 -8.70
CA LEU A 90 16.26 4.16 -9.03
C LEU A 90 16.69 5.01 -7.84
N ARG A 91 15.74 5.71 -7.20
CA ARG A 91 16.00 6.53 -6.02
C ARG A 91 16.50 5.70 -4.83
N TYR A 92 15.81 4.61 -4.51
CA TYR A 92 16.20 3.71 -3.43
C TYR A 92 17.65 3.24 -3.58
N ARG A 93 18.04 2.79 -4.77
CA ARG A 93 19.42 2.35 -5.06
C ARG A 93 20.45 3.47 -4.93
N SER A 94 20.09 4.71 -5.23
CA SER A 94 21.00 5.85 -5.08
C SER A 94 21.22 6.27 -3.62
N GLU A 95 20.28 5.92 -2.73
CA GLU A 95 20.34 6.27 -1.31
C GLU A 95 20.98 5.15 -0.45
N THR A 96 21.06 3.92 -0.97
CA THR A 96 21.64 2.76 -0.28
C THR A 96 23.06 2.38 -0.74
N ASN A 97 23.56 2.99 -1.82
CA ASN A 97 24.95 2.85 -2.30
C ASN A 97 25.81 3.99 -1.77
#